data_AF-A0AAP1EXM1-F1
#
_entry.id   AF-A0AAP1EXM1-F1
#
_cell.length_a   1.000
_cell.length_b   1.000
_cell.length_c   1.000
_cell.angle_alpha   90.00
_cell.angle_beta   90.00
_cell.angle_gamma   90.00
#
_symmetry.space_group_name_H-M   'P 1'
#
loop_
_entity.id
_entity.type
_entity.pdbx_description
1 polymer ?
#
loop_
_entity_poly.entity_id
_entity_poly.type
_entity_poly.pdbx_seq_one_letter_code
_entity_poly.pdbx_strand_id
1 'polypeptide(L)'
;MKVLDSDTPDLAAAQAQLANYQRILEDTQKAGAGQGDAMWGHMERAADKLARDSGRFIERIRNKTPLSKSEQMQLESGSMPPNGTRQAVLASDNDLIDMSNRMSQECRARIAA
;
A
#
# COMPACT_ATOMS: atom_id res chain seq x y z
N MET A 1 -1.36 -6.30 -2.54
CA MET A 1 -0.98 -6.94 -1.24
C MET A 1 -1.78 -8.24 -0.94
N LYS A 2 -1.83 -9.19 -1.88
CA LYS A 2 -2.92 -10.19 -1.97
C LYS A 2 -3.10 -11.15 -0.77
N VAL A 3 -2.05 -11.44 -0.02
CA VAL A 3 -2.12 -12.36 1.15
C VAL A 3 -2.91 -11.79 2.35
N LEU A 4 -3.16 -10.48 2.37
CA LEU A 4 -3.96 -9.80 3.39
C LEU A 4 -5.46 -9.73 3.07
N ASP A 5 -5.86 -10.21 1.89
CA ASP A 5 -7.22 -10.11 1.37
C ASP A 5 -8.13 -11.29 1.80
N SER A 6 -7.66 -12.17 2.68
CA SER A 6 -8.46 -13.29 3.21
C SER A 6 -9.03 -12.98 4.60
N ASP A 7 -10.14 -13.65 4.96
CA ASP A 7 -10.80 -13.53 6.27
C ASP A 7 -9.98 -14.07 7.44
N THR A 8 -9.07 -15.00 7.16
CA THR A 8 -8.08 -15.51 8.09
C THR A 8 -6.71 -15.42 7.44
N PRO A 9 -6.10 -14.22 7.38
CA PRO A 9 -4.85 -14.03 6.67
C PRO A 9 -3.72 -14.79 7.37
N ASP A 10 -2.88 -15.47 6.59
CA ASP A 10 -1.64 -16.07 7.10
C ASP A 10 -0.68 -14.93 7.46
N LEU A 11 -0.57 -14.66 8.77
CA LEU A 11 0.26 -13.58 9.29
C LEU A 11 1.74 -13.78 9.00
N ALA A 12 2.22 -15.02 9.00
CA ALA A 12 3.63 -15.30 8.72
C ALA A 12 3.95 -15.03 7.25
N ALA A 13 3.08 -15.50 6.34
CA ALA A 13 3.21 -15.21 4.91
C ALA A 13 3.07 -13.70 4.63
N ALA A 14 2.12 -13.02 5.29
CA ALA A 14 1.92 -11.58 5.14
C ALA A 14 3.13 -10.77 5.61
N GLN A 15 3.72 -11.14 6.75
CA GLN A 15 4.91 -10.48 7.26
C GLN A 15 6.13 -10.71 6.36
N ALA A 16 6.30 -11.92 5.83
CA ALA A 16 7.35 -12.22 4.86
C ALA A 16 7.19 -11.44 3.55
N GLN A 17 5.96 -11.34 3.03
CA GLN A 17 5.67 -10.55 1.84
C GLN A 17 5.93 -9.06 2.07
N LEU A 18 5.53 -8.51 3.21
CA LEU A 18 5.78 -7.12 3.56
C LEU A 18 7.28 -6.83 3.66
N ALA A 19 8.05 -7.70 4.32
CA ALA A 19 9.50 -7.55 4.44
C ALA A 19 10.20 -7.57 3.06
N ASN A 20 9.81 -8.49 2.18
CA ASN A 20 10.35 -8.54 0.83
C ASN A 20 9.97 -7.29 0.02
N TYR A 21 8.73 -6.81 0.16
CA TYR A 21 8.27 -5.59 -0.49
C TYR A 21 9.06 -4.36 -0.03
N GLN A 22 9.24 -4.19 1.29
CA GLN A 22 10.04 -3.09 1.86
C GLN A 22 11.50 -3.12 1.38
N ARG A 23 12.10 -4.32 1.30
CA ARG A 23 13.45 -4.47 0.74
C ARG A 23 13.53 -4.00 -0.71
N ILE A 24 12.54 -4.35 -1.54
CA ILE A 24 12.49 -3.89 -2.95
C ILE A 24 12.40 -2.37 -3.03
N LEU A 25 11.58 -1.72 -2.17
CA LEU A 25 11.49 -0.27 -2.13
C LEU A 25 12.85 0.37 -1.76
N GLU A 26 13.51 -0.18 -0.74
CA GLU A 26 14.82 0.29 -0.30
C GLU A 26 15.88 0.12 -1.39
N ASP A 27 15.94 -1.04 -2.04
CA ASP A 27 16.88 -1.32 -3.13
C ASP A 27 16.63 -0.38 -4.33
N THR A 28 15.37 -0.11 -4.65
CA THR A 28 14.96 0.80 -5.73
C THR A 28 15.37 2.25 -5.42
N GLN A 29 15.16 2.69 -4.18
CA GLN A 29 15.56 4.02 -3.73
C GLN A 29 17.08 4.18 -3.74
N LYS A 30 17.83 3.17 -3.28
CA LYS A 30 19.30 3.15 -3.31
C LYS A 30 19.87 3.19 -4.73
N ALA A 31 19.17 2.58 -5.68
CA ALA A 31 19.53 2.63 -7.10
C ALA A 31 19.26 4.00 -7.75
N GLY A 32 18.63 4.95 -7.05
CA GLY A 32 18.28 6.27 -7.60
C GLY A 32 17.23 6.20 -8.69
N ALA A 33 16.38 5.17 -8.67
CA ALA A 33 15.32 5.02 -9.65
C ALA A 33 14.42 6.27 -9.67
N GLY A 34 14.14 6.78 -10.86
CA GLY A 34 13.27 7.94 -11.08
C GLY A 34 13.66 9.23 -10.34
N GLN A 35 14.93 9.38 -9.97
CA GLN A 35 15.41 10.62 -9.36
C GLN A 35 15.14 11.83 -10.28
N GLY A 36 14.45 12.83 -9.74
CA GLY A 36 14.05 14.03 -10.48
C GLY A 36 12.75 13.91 -11.29
N ASP A 37 12.14 12.71 -11.34
CA ASP A 37 10.84 12.50 -11.97
C ASP A 37 9.71 12.68 -10.94
N ALA A 38 8.85 13.68 -11.17
CA ALA A 38 7.76 14.00 -10.25
C ALA A 38 6.73 12.87 -10.14
N MET A 39 6.42 12.21 -11.27
CA MET A 39 5.44 11.11 -11.30
C MET A 39 6.00 9.89 -10.57
N TRP A 40 7.30 9.63 -10.72
CA TRP A 40 8.00 8.64 -9.92
C TRP A 40 7.89 8.92 -8.41
N GLY A 41 8.11 10.17 -7.99
CA GLY A 41 7.94 10.54 -6.59
C GLY A 41 6.52 10.32 -6.06
N HIS A 42 5.48 10.42 -6.89
CA HIS A 42 4.12 10.05 -6.50
C HIS A 42 3.94 8.54 -6.34
N MET A 43 4.50 7.76 -7.26
CA MET A 43 4.48 6.30 -7.21
C MET A 43 5.20 5.76 -5.97
N GLU A 44 6.38 6.31 -5.64
CA GLU A 44 7.10 5.95 -4.41
C GLU A 44 6.29 6.23 -3.15
N ARG A 45 5.63 7.39 -3.06
CA ARG A 45 4.78 7.73 -1.91
C ARG A 45 3.59 6.78 -1.76
N ALA A 46 2.95 6.39 -2.87
CA ALA A 46 1.86 5.40 -2.85
C ALA A 46 2.39 4.01 -2.40
N ALA A 47 3.56 3.62 -2.89
CA ALA A 47 4.21 2.38 -2.53
C ALA A 47 4.58 2.31 -1.03
N ASP A 48 5.13 3.39 -0.48
CA ASP A 48 5.42 3.55 0.95
C ASP A 48 4.15 3.52 1.80
N LYS A 49 3.09 4.18 1.35
CA LYS A 49 1.79 4.17 2.04
C LYS A 49 1.24 2.75 2.14
N LEU A 50 1.31 1.97 1.07
CA LEU A 50 0.90 0.57 1.08
C LEU A 50 1.71 -0.27 2.08
N ALA A 51 3.04 -0.10 2.14
CA ALA A 51 3.88 -0.79 3.12
C ALA A 51 3.47 -0.45 4.56
N ARG A 52 3.25 0.85 4.85
CA ARG A 52 2.85 1.32 6.18
C ARG A 52 1.49 0.79 6.60
N ASP A 53 0.48 0.89 5.74
CA ASP A 53 -0.89 0.46 6.07
C ASP A 53 -0.97 -1.06 6.26
N SER A 54 -0.20 -1.81 5.47
CA SER A 54 -0.09 -3.27 5.61
C SER A 54 0.59 -3.66 6.91
N GLY A 55 1.65 -2.96 7.30
CA GLY A 55 2.30 -3.15 8.61
C GLY A 55 1.34 -2.91 9.77
N ARG A 56 0.58 -1.82 9.72
CA ARG A 56 -0.43 -1.50 10.75
C ARG A 56 -1.55 -2.55 10.82
N PHE A 57 -1.97 -3.10 9.68
CA PHE A 57 -3.00 -4.13 9.65
C PHE A 57 -2.50 -5.45 10.25
N ILE A 58 -1.29 -5.88 9.87
CA ILE A 58 -0.62 -7.05 10.45
C ILE A 58 -0.47 -6.88 11.96
N GLU A 59 -0.01 -5.71 12.42
CA GLU A 59 0.15 -5.42 13.85
C GLU A 59 -1.18 -5.47 14.60
N ARG A 60 -2.25 -4.88 14.06
CA ARG A 60 -3.59 -4.95 14.65
C ARG A 60 -4.06 -6.39 14.82
N ILE A 61 -3.94 -7.22 13.78
CA ILE A 61 -4.38 -8.63 13.85
C ILE A 61 -3.53 -9.40 14.86
N ARG A 62 -2.20 -9.23 14.81
CA ARG A 62 -1.26 -9.87 15.74
C ARG A 62 -1.58 -9.56 17.20
N ASN A 63 -1.89 -8.30 17.49
CA ASN A 63 -2.21 -7.82 18.83
C ASN A 63 -3.66 -8.06 19.22
N LYS A 64 -4.50 -8.61 18.31
CA LYS A 64 -5.94 -8.79 18.49
C LYS A 64 -6.64 -7.49 18.91
N THR A 65 -6.18 -6.36 18.39
CA THR A 65 -6.72 -5.05 18.74
C THR A 65 -8.08 -4.86 18.03
N PRO A 66 -9.21 -4.79 18.77
CA PRO A 66 -10.51 -4.58 18.14
C PRO A 66 -10.61 -3.16 17.57
N LEU A 67 -11.56 -2.97 16.65
CA LEU A 67 -11.91 -1.63 16.18
C LEU A 67 -12.66 -0.87 17.27
N SER A 68 -12.29 0.38 17.49
CA SER A 68 -13.07 1.29 18.32
C SER A 68 -14.40 1.63 17.66
N LYS A 69 -15.38 2.12 18.44
CA LYS A 69 -16.68 2.52 17.92
C LYS A 69 -16.58 3.60 16.83
N SER A 70 -15.66 4.57 16.98
CA SER A 70 -15.41 5.59 15.97
C SER A 70 -14.86 5.01 14.66
N GLU A 71 -13.97 4.02 14.75
CA GLU A 71 -13.43 3.35 13.55
C GLU A 71 -14.49 2.50 12.85
N GLN A 72 -15.37 1.84 13.61
CA GLN A 72 -16.53 1.13 13.05
C GLN A 72 -17.45 2.08 12.29
N MET A 73 -17.82 3.21 12.90
CA MET A 73 -18.63 4.24 12.24
C MET A 73 -17.95 4.82 11.00
N GLN A 74 -16.63 5.00 11.03
CA GLN A 74 -15.85 5.49 9.90
C GLN A 74 -15.84 4.48 8.72
N LEU A 75 -15.81 3.18 9.01
CA LEU A 75 -15.94 2.14 7.98
C LEU A 75 -17.35 2.14 7.37
N GLU A 76 -18.38 2.34 8.19
CA GLU A 76 -19.78 2.41 7.74
C GLU A 76 -20.07 3.66 6.90
N SER A 77 -19.38 4.78 7.17
CA SER A 77 -19.63 6.04 6.48
C SER A 77 -19.06 6.10 5.05
N GLY A 78 -18.27 5.10 4.63
CA GLY A 78 -17.59 5.12 3.33
C GLY A 78 -16.51 6.21 3.19
N SER A 79 -16.08 6.79 4.31
CA SER A 79 -15.00 7.78 4.35
C SER A 79 -13.62 7.11 4.21
N MET A 80 -12.54 7.90 4.32
CA MET A 80 -11.18 7.35 4.40
C MET A 80 -11.12 6.24 5.47
N PRO A 81 -10.68 5.02 5.11
CA PRO A 81 -10.73 3.90 6.04
C PRO A 81 -9.76 4.10 7.20
N PRO A 82 -10.09 3.62 8.41
CA PRO A 82 -9.19 3.69 9.55
C PRO A 82 -7.88 2.94 9.28
N ASN A 83 -6.77 3.49 9.78
CA ASN A 83 -5.46 2.86 9.67
C ASN A 83 -5.48 1.46 10.29
N GLY A 84 -4.71 0.54 9.71
CA GLY A 84 -4.62 -0.84 10.21
C GLY A 84 -5.90 -1.64 10.01
N THR A 85 -6.74 -1.30 9.03
CA THR A 85 -7.88 -2.10 8.56
C THR A 85 -7.55 -2.72 7.21
N ARG A 86 -8.27 -3.78 6.81
CA ARG A 86 -8.17 -4.34 5.45
C ARG A 86 -8.50 -3.27 4.40
N GLN A 87 -9.51 -2.45 4.67
CA GLN A 87 -9.96 -1.38 3.78
C GLN A 87 -8.87 -0.33 3.55
N ALA A 88 -8.07 0.01 4.57
CA ALA A 88 -6.93 0.91 4.40
C ALA A 88 -5.83 0.30 3.52
N VAL A 89 -5.56 -1.00 3.67
CA VAL A 89 -4.63 -1.72 2.80
C VAL A 89 -5.13 -1.73 1.35
N LEU A 90 -6.40 -2.06 1.12
CA LEU A 90 -7.01 -2.08 -0.21
C LEU A 90 -7.02 -0.69 -0.86
N ALA A 91 -7.33 0.36 -0.11
CA ALA A 91 -7.29 1.73 -0.61
C ALA A 91 -5.87 2.12 -1.06
N SER A 92 -4.83 1.73 -0.32
CA SER A 92 -3.44 1.98 -0.70
C SER A 92 -2.96 1.11 -1.87
N ASP A 93 -3.44 -0.13 -1.99
CA ASP A 93 -3.13 -1.01 -3.12
C ASP A 93 -3.73 -0.42 -4.41
N ASN A 94 -4.96 0.09 -4.34
CA ASN A 94 -5.62 0.77 -5.45
C ASN A 94 -4.89 2.06 -5.85
N ASP A 95 -4.49 2.90 -4.88
CA ASP A 95 -3.73 4.13 -5.16
C ASP A 95 -2.39 3.82 -5.87
N LEU A 96 -1.68 2.78 -5.43
CA LEU A 96 -0.45 2.34 -6.10
C LEU A 96 -0.72 1.85 -7.52
N ILE A 97 -1.77 1.05 -7.73
CA ILE A 97 -2.17 0.58 -9.07
C ILE A 97 -2.50 1.77 -9.98
N ASP A 98 -3.25 2.74 -9.48
CA ASP A 98 -3.62 3.94 -10.23
C ASP A 98 -2.38 4.77 -10.60
N MET A 99 -1.46 5.00 -9.67
CA MET A 99 -0.20 5.70 -9.98
C MET A 99 0.67 4.93 -10.99
N SER A 100 0.75 3.60 -10.86
CA SER A 100 1.46 2.74 -11.81
C SER A 100 0.87 2.83 -13.22
N ASN A 101 -0.46 2.80 -13.32
CA ASN A 101 -1.17 2.94 -14.59
C ASN A 101 -0.93 4.33 -15.23
N ARG A 102 -0.95 5.40 -14.43
CA ARG A 102 -0.67 6.77 -14.91
C ARG A 102 0.76 6.91 -15.42
N MET A 103 1.74 6.41 -14.67
CA MET A 103 3.14 6.39 -15.12
C MET A 103 3.32 5.62 -16.42
N SER A 104 2.66 4.46 -16.56
CA SER A 104 2.74 3.67 -17.80
C SER A 104 2.17 4.43 -19.00
N GLN A 105 1.07 5.15 -18.81
CA GLN A 105 0.48 6.00 -19.85
C GLN A 105 1.39 7.16 -20.24
N GLU A 106 1.99 7.85 -19.29
CA GLU A 106 2.95 8.93 -19.56
C GLU A 106 4.18 8.42 -20.31
N CYS A 107 4.72 7.26 -19.92
CA CYS A 107 5.84 6.64 -20.63
C CYS A 107 5.48 6.32 -22.09
N ARG A 108 4.29 5.75 -22.33
CA ARG A 108 3.79 5.48 -23.69
C ARG A 108 3.60 6.76 -24.51
N ALA A 109 3.05 7.82 -23.91
CA ALA A 109 2.85 9.10 -24.58
C ALA A 109 4.19 9.74 -25.02
N ARG A 110 5.24 9.60 -24.20
CA ARG A 110 6.58 10.10 -24.52
C ARG A 110 7.28 9.33 -25.65
N ILE A 111 6.93 8.07 -25.88
CA ILE A 111 7.49 7.25 -26.98
C ILE A 111 6.78 7.54 -28.31
N ALA A 112 5.51 7.98 -28.25
CA ALA A 112 4.69 8.27 -29.44
C ALA A 112 4.84 9.72 -29.97
N ALA A 113 5.58 10.58 -29.26
CA ALA A 113 5.82 11.98 -29.61
C ALA A 113 7.21 12.17 -30.23
#